data_AF-A0A971YLR8-F1
#
_entry.id   AF-A0A971YLR8-F1
#
_cell.length_a   1.000
_cell.length_b   1.000
_cell.length_c   1.000
_cell.angle_alpha   90.00
_cell.angle_beta   90.00
_cell.angle_gamma   90.00
#
_symmetry.space_group_name_H-M   'P 1'
#
loop_
_entity.id
_entity.type
_entity.pdbx_description
1 polymer ?
#
loop_
_entity_poly.entity_id
_entity_poly.type
_entity_poly.pdbx_seq_one_letter_code
_entity_poly.pdbx_strand_id
1 'polypeptide(L)'
;VPVYTLSTWATGISALVFILMAACSSTLPSSLPGPTTGLLLAFLALVPTVIALAALLAAISRIGPARTTIVGTLEPLFTALLGYLVLAEQLTVRELIGGTLIILAVLTQRR
;
A
#
# COMPACT_ATOMS: atom_id res chain seq x y z
N VAL A 1 -6.90 18.07 -11.47
CA VAL A 1 -7.76 16.90 -11.77
C VAL A 1 -8.37 16.43 -10.46
N PRO A 2 -9.66 16.13 -10.38
CA PRO A 2 -10.26 15.66 -9.14
C PRO A 2 -9.63 14.33 -8.69
N VAL A 3 -9.40 14.17 -7.38
CA VAL A 3 -8.71 13.02 -6.76
C VAL A 3 -9.35 11.68 -7.16
N TYR A 4 -10.68 11.64 -7.19
CA TYR A 4 -11.44 10.43 -7.55
C TYR A 4 -11.19 9.98 -8.99
N THR A 5 -11.01 10.91 -9.93
CA THR A 5 -10.79 10.60 -11.34
C THR A 5 -9.43 9.94 -11.54
N LEU A 6 -8.40 10.45 -10.84
CA LEU A 6 -7.05 9.93 -10.96
C LEU A 6 -6.95 8.51 -10.38
N SER A 7 -7.57 8.25 -9.23
CA SER A 7 -7.61 6.92 -8.63
C SER A 7 -8.37 5.92 -9.48
N THR A 8 -9.51 6.32 -10.09
CA THR A 8 -10.27 5.42 -10.96
C THR A 8 -9.48 5.01 -12.20
N TRP A 9 -8.75 5.94 -12.82
CA TRP A 9 -7.92 5.62 -13.99
C TRP A 9 -6.74 4.73 -13.63
N ALA A 10 -6.04 5.05 -12.53
CA ALA A 10 -4.90 4.26 -12.09
C ALA A 10 -5.30 2.81 -11.79
N THR A 11 -6.35 2.60 -10.98
CA THR A 11 -6.81 1.25 -10.63
C THR A 11 -7.43 0.52 -11.82
N GLY A 12 -8.14 1.23 -12.70
CA GLY A 12 -8.73 0.65 -13.91
C GLY A 12 -7.68 0.14 -14.91
N ILE A 13 -6.62 0.91 -15.12
CA ILE A 13 -5.50 0.50 -15.98
C ILE A 13 -4.78 -0.71 -15.38
N SER A 14 -4.50 -0.69 -14.07
CA SER A 14 -3.89 -1.84 -13.38
C SER A 14 -4.74 -3.10 -13.51
N ALA A 15 -6.05 -3.01 -13.30
CA ALA A 15 -6.97 -4.13 -13.45
C ALA A 15 -6.93 -4.72 -14.87
N LEU A 16 -6.96 -3.87 -15.89
CA LEU A 16 -6.91 -4.30 -17.29
C LEU A 16 -5.59 -5.02 -17.61
N VAL A 17 -4.46 -4.48 -17.14
CA VAL A 17 -3.13 -5.11 -17.32
C VAL A 17 -3.07 -6.48 -16.64
N PHE A 18 -3.56 -6.60 -15.40
CA PHE A 18 -3.56 -7.87 -14.68
C PHE A 18 -4.47 -8.92 -15.35
N ILE A 19 -5.62 -8.51 -15.89
CA ILE A 19 -6.51 -9.40 -16.64
C ILE A 19 -5.84 -9.90 -17.92
N LEU A 20 -5.19 -9.01 -18.69
CA LEU A 20 -4.46 -9.40 -19.90
C LEU A 20 -3.32 -10.36 -19.60
N MET A 21 -2.54 -10.09 -18.54
CA MET A 21 -1.47 -10.99 -18.10
C MET A 21 -2.02 -12.35 -17.69
N ALA A 22 -3.09 -12.41 -16.89
CA ALA A 22 -3.72 -13.66 -16.49
C ALA A 22 -4.27 -14.47 -17.69
N ALA A 23 -4.82 -13.78 -18.69
CA ALA A 23 -5.29 -14.39 -19.92
C ALA A 23 -4.13 -14.97 -20.76
N CYS A 24 -3.02 -14.25 -20.90
CA CYS A 24 -1.83 -14.74 -21.61
C CYS A 24 -1.12 -15.89 -20.88
N SER A 25 -1.13 -15.89 -19.54
CA SER A 25 -0.50 -16.93 -18.72
C SER A 25 -1.38 -18.17 -18.47
N SER A 26 -2.63 -18.19 -18.96
CA SER A 26 -3.61 -19.26 -18.69
C SER A 26 -3.83 -19.54 -17.19
N THR A 27 -3.59 -18.56 -16.32
CA THR A 27 -3.71 -18.66 -14.85
C THR A 27 -5.10 -18.21 -14.36
N LEU A 28 -6.10 -18.22 -15.24
CA LEU A 28 -7.46 -17.85 -14.89
C LEU A 28 -7.99 -18.82 -13.82
N PRO A 29 -8.56 -18.32 -12.70
CA PRO A 29 -9.13 -19.18 -11.69
C PRO A 29 -10.24 -20.06 -12.29
N SER A 30 -10.14 -21.37 -12.09
CA SER A 30 -11.13 -22.34 -12.56
C SER A 30 -12.42 -22.36 -11.71
N SER A 31 -12.47 -21.58 -10.63
CA SER A 31 -13.61 -21.46 -9.74
C SER A 31 -13.76 -20.04 -9.20
N LEU A 32 -15.01 -19.64 -8.93
CA LEU A 32 -15.29 -18.40 -8.21
C LEU A 32 -14.77 -18.51 -6.77
N PRO A 33 -14.13 -17.46 -6.23
CA PRO A 33 -13.70 -17.45 -4.85
C PRO A 33 -14.90 -17.67 -3.92
N GLY A 34 -14.72 -18.49 -2.89
CA GLY A 34 -15.71 -18.66 -1.83
C GLY A 34 -16.02 -17.33 -1.12
N PRO A 35 -17.14 -17.25 -0.38
CA PRO A 35 -17.61 -15.99 0.22
C PRO A 35 -16.58 -15.34 1.16
N THR A 36 -15.78 -16.13 1.88
CA THR A 36 -14.69 -15.64 2.74
C THR A 36 -13.56 -15.03 1.93
N THR A 37 -13.11 -15.70 0.86
CA THR A 37 -12.07 -15.20 -0.03
C THR A 37 -12.52 -13.93 -0.76
N GLY A 38 -13.78 -13.89 -1.21
CA GLY A 38 -14.37 -12.69 -1.81
C GLY A 38 -14.36 -11.49 -0.86
N LEU A 39 -14.66 -11.71 0.43
CA LEU A 39 -14.61 -10.65 1.44
C LEU A 39 -13.18 -10.14 1.69
N LEU A 40 -12.19 -11.04 1.75
CA LEU A 40 -10.78 -10.66 1.91
C LEU A 40 -10.27 -9.87 0.68
N LEU A 41 -10.67 -10.28 -0.53
CA LEU A 41 -10.35 -9.54 -1.75
C LEU A 41 -11.00 -8.15 -1.77
N ALA A 42 -12.25 -8.04 -1.33
CA ALA A 42 -12.92 -6.75 -1.21
C ALA A 42 -12.23 -5.86 -0.16
N PHE A 43 -11.82 -6.42 0.97
CA PHE A 43 -11.04 -5.70 1.98
C PHE A 43 -9.71 -5.18 1.41
N LEU A 44 -8.97 -6.05 0.71
CA LEU A 44 -7.72 -5.68 0.04
C LEU A 44 -7.92 -4.61 -1.04
N ALA A 45 -9.00 -4.68 -1.81
CA ALA A 45 -9.29 -3.71 -2.86
C ALA A 45 -9.79 -2.36 -2.34
N LEU A 46 -10.38 -2.31 -1.15
CA LEU A 46 -10.92 -1.08 -0.59
C LEU A 46 -9.93 -0.38 0.35
N VAL A 47 -9.33 -1.13 1.28
CA VAL A 47 -8.58 -0.54 2.40
C VAL A 47 -7.17 -0.09 1.97
N PRO A 48 -6.23 -0.98 1.61
CA PRO A 48 -4.88 -0.58 1.25
C PRO A 48 -4.77 0.06 -0.14
N THR A 49 -5.77 -0.04 -1.00
CA THR A 49 -5.76 0.58 -2.33
C THR A 49 -6.61 1.84 -2.38
N VAL A 50 -7.95 1.75 -2.32
CA VAL A 50 -8.81 2.92 -2.52
C VAL A 50 -8.65 3.95 -1.41
N ILE A 51 -8.74 3.53 -0.14
CA ILE A 51 -8.63 4.43 1.00
C ILE A 51 -7.21 4.99 1.12
N ALA A 52 -6.18 4.15 1.00
CA ALA A 52 -4.79 4.60 1.10
C ALA A 52 -4.41 5.61 0.00
N LEU A 53 -4.79 5.34 -1.26
CA LEU A 53 -4.50 6.24 -2.38
C LEU A 53 -5.28 7.56 -2.26
N ALA A 54 -6.55 7.51 -1.84
CA ALA A 54 -7.33 8.71 -1.54
C ALA A 54 -6.69 9.53 -0.41
N ALA A 55 -6.24 8.88 0.67
CA ALA A 55 -5.55 9.52 1.78
C ALA A 55 -4.21 10.13 1.35
N LEU A 56 -3.44 9.44 0.51
CA LEU A 56 -2.18 9.94 -0.05
C LEU A 56 -2.40 11.20 -0.88
N LEU A 57 -3.36 11.18 -1.82
CA LEU A 57 -3.70 12.34 -2.64
C LEU A 57 -4.28 13.49 -1.80
N ALA A 58 -5.05 13.17 -0.77
CA ALA A 58 -5.52 14.16 0.19
C ALA A 58 -4.37 14.78 1.00
N ALA A 59 -3.36 14.00 1.41
CA ALA A 59 -2.17 14.51 2.07
C ALA A 59 -1.38 15.42 1.14
N ILE A 60 -1.15 15.01 -0.11
CA ILE A 60 -0.45 15.82 -1.12
C ILE A 60 -1.17 17.16 -1.33
N SER A 61 -2.50 17.15 -1.41
CA SER A 61 -3.27 18.40 -1.61
C SER A 61 -3.29 19.32 -0.39
N ARG A 62 -3.15 18.79 0.84
CA ARG A 62 -3.18 19.59 2.09
C ARG A 62 -1.82 20.08 2.56
N ILE A 63 -0.79 19.24 2.50
CA ILE A 63 0.55 19.55 3.06
C ILE A 63 1.65 19.60 1.99
N GLY A 64 1.30 19.36 0.73
CA GLY A 64 2.24 19.36 -0.39
C GLY A 64 3.00 18.04 -0.57
N PRO A 65 3.53 17.78 -1.77
CA PRO A 65 4.21 16.52 -2.09
C PRO A 65 5.49 16.30 -1.27
N ALA A 66 6.31 17.34 -1.06
CA ALA A 66 7.58 17.20 -0.32
C ALA A 66 7.37 16.71 1.13
N ARG A 67 6.41 17.29 1.86
CA ARG A 67 6.09 16.86 3.23
C ARG A 67 5.41 15.50 3.25
N THR A 68 4.56 15.20 2.27
CA THR A 68 3.91 13.89 2.16
C THR A 68 4.95 12.78 1.97
N THR A 69 5.97 13.00 1.14
CA THR A 69 7.07 12.03 0.96
C THR A 69 7.86 11.82 2.24
N ILE A 70 8.14 12.88 3.02
CA ILE A 70 8.83 12.76 4.32
C ILE A 70 8.01 11.94 5.33
N VAL A 71 6.68 12.01 5.29
CA VAL A 71 5.83 11.15 6.12
C VAL A 71 5.80 9.73 5.55
N GLY A 72 5.79 9.59 4.22
CA GLY A 72 5.81 8.30 3.52
C GLY A 72 7.06 7.47 3.80
N THR A 73 8.21 8.08 4.11
CA THR A 73 9.39 7.32 4.53
C THR A 73 9.22 6.59 5.86
N LEU A 74 8.17 6.89 6.64
CA LEU A 74 7.78 6.14 7.83
C LEU A 74 6.98 4.88 7.50
N GLU A 75 6.56 4.67 6.26
CA GLU A 75 5.80 3.49 5.83
C GLU A 75 6.43 2.17 6.29
N PRO A 76 7.75 1.91 6.17
CA PRO A 76 8.32 0.65 6.60
C PRO A 76 8.26 0.43 8.12
N LEU A 77 8.19 1.50 8.92
CA LEU A 77 8.00 1.38 10.38
C LEU A 77 6.59 0.89 10.70
N PHE A 78 5.57 1.44 10.03
CA PHE A 78 4.20 0.98 10.19
C PHE A 78 4.03 -0.45 9.66
N THR A 79 4.69 -0.79 8.55
CA THR A 79 4.71 -2.16 8.03
C THR A 79 5.31 -3.15 9.03
N ALA A 80 6.48 -2.84 9.60
CA ALA A 80 7.10 -3.70 10.61
C ALA A 80 6.23 -3.82 11.88
N LEU A 81 5.63 -2.72 12.33
CA LEU A 81 4.73 -2.72 13.49
C LEU A 81 3.48 -3.57 13.23
N LEU A 82 2.86 -3.45 12.05
CA LEU A 82 1.70 -4.25 11.67
C LEU A 82 2.06 -5.72 11.46
N GLY A 83 3.23 -6.03 10.91
CA GLY A 83 3.75 -7.40 10.82
C GLY A 83 3.89 -8.05 12.20
N TYR A 84 4.46 -7.33 13.17
CA TYR A 84 4.55 -7.79 14.55
C TYR A 84 3.19 -7.96 15.22
N LEU A 85 2.29 -6.98 15.09
CA LEU A 85 1.01 -6.97 15.81
C LEU A 85 -0.06 -7.88 15.19
N VAL A 86 -0.16 -7.90 13.85
CA VAL A 86 -1.24 -8.57 13.11
C VAL A 86 -0.82 -9.96 12.65
N LEU A 87 0.42 -10.11 12.17
CA LEU A 87 0.95 -11.39 11.68
C LEU A 87 1.73 -12.16 12.75
N ALA A 88 1.93 -11.57 13.94
CA ALA A 88 2.73 -12.14 15.02
C ALA A 88 4.18 -12.50 14.59
N GLU A 89 4.73 -11.76 13.62
CA GLU A 89 6.11 -11.97 13.19
C GLU A 89 7.10 -11.52 14.27
N GLN A 90 8.19 -12.28 14.46
CA GLN A 90 9.22 -11.91 15.44
C GLN A 90 10.18 -10.90 14.82
N LEU A 91 10.24 -9.70 15.40
CA LEU A 91 11.21 -8.69 14.99
C LEU A 91 12.62 -9.13 15.37
N THR A 92 13.43 -9.41 14.37
CA THR A 92 14.83 -9.77 14.51
C THR A 92 15.68 -8.54 14.83
N VAL A 93 16.88 -8.75 15.39
CA VAL A 93 17.83 -7.68 15.68
C VAL A 93 18.19 -6.89 14.40
N ARG A 94 18.19 -7.53 13.24
CA ARG A 94 18.46 -6.87 11.95
C ARG A 94 17.36 -5.90 11.56
N GLU A 95 16.09 -6.26 11.78
CA GLU A 95 14.95 -5.38 11.49
C GLU A 95 14.89 -4.19 12.45
N LEU A 96 15.27 -4.38 13.72
CA LEU A 96 15.43 -3.27 14.67
C LEU A 96 16.50 -2.28 14.23
N ILE A 97 17.65 -2.77 13.75
CA ILE A 97 18.72 -1.92 13.20
C ILE A 97 18.20 -1.17 11.96
N GLY A 98 17.54 -1.87 11.04
CA GLY A 98 16.93 -1.27 9.84
C GLY A 98 15.89 -0.20 10.17
N GLY A 99 14.97 -0.48 11.10
CA GLY A 99 13.98 0.48 11.57
C GLY A 99 14.60 1.72 12.21
N THR A 100 15.67 1.54 12.99
CA THR A 100 16.42 2.66 13.59
C THR A 100 17.07 3.52 12.51
N LEU A 101 17.66 2.92 11.46
CA LEU A 101 18.24 3.65 10.33
C LEU A 101 17.18 4.47 9.57
N ILE A 102 15.98 3.94 9.39
CA ILE A 102 14.87 4.68 8.75
C ILE A 102 14.50 5.90 9.57
N ILE A 103 14.32 5.74 10.89
CA ILE A 103 14.01 6.87 11.79
C ILE A 103 15.08 7.95 11.69
N LEU A 104 16.36 7.56 11.72
CA LEU A 104 17.49 8.49 11.57
C LEU A 104 17.45 9.22 10.22
N ALA A 105 17.19 8.51 9.12
CA ALA A 105 17.08 9.09 7.79
C ALA A 105 15.97 10.16 7.73
N VAL A 106 14.78 9.86 8.25
CA VAL A 106 13.65 10.80 8.28
C VAL A 106 13.99 12.05 9.11
N LEU A 107 14.64 11.87 10.27
CA LEU A 107 15.08 12.97 11.11
C LEU A 107 16.12 13.86 10.42
N THR A 108 17.04 13.28 9.65
CA THR A 108 18.03 14.05 8.88
C THR A 108 17.44 14.76 7.66
N GLN A 109 16.42 14.19 7.01
CA GLN A 109 15.77 14.78 5.83
C GLN A 109 14.92 16.02 6.14
N ARG A 110 14.68 16.30 7.43
CA ARG A 110 13.99 17.49 7.92
C ARG A 110 14.88 18.74 8.05
N ARG A 111 16.17 18.65 7.72
CA ARG A 111 17.11 19.79 7.66
C ARG A 111 17.36 20.20 6.22
#